data_AF-Q4SBY0-F1
#
_entry.id   AF-Q4SBY0-F1
#
_cell.length_a   1.000
_cell.length_b   1.000
_cell.length_c   1.000
_cell.angle_alpha   90.00
_cell.angle_beta   90.00
_cell.angle_gamma   90.00
#
_symmetry.space_group_name_H-M   'P 1'
#
loop_
_entity.id
_entity.type
_entity.pdbx_description
1 polymer ?
#
loop_
_entity_poly.entity_id
_entity_poly.type
_entity_poly.pdbx_seq_one_letter_code
_entity_poly.pdbx_strand_id
1 'polypeptide(L)'
;GKIMARTERPLFRIAYALYTKTRLGYMYYKRQMKKARELYPAGHSTAQPCDLNGIKIIPISVLSDNYSYLVIDTAAGVAVVVDPADPQTVQAVIKEEGVVLEAILCTHKHWDHSGGNKELKKLHTSCRVYGSATDNIPGLTHPLSHRDSIAFGRLHFEALFTPGHTVGHMIYLLDGRTVGSPSSLFSGDLVFLSGCGGLHNNEKCSWGGDIALKCCCFTLICASITFTFFFLNGKCRYWVVDRICQSKLLLFPGRMFEGSAATMLSSLDTVSSLSEDTLLWPVWWPDFCKNTHGGLSQGCMGMFLSGHEYAEDNLLFAAEVEPRNSVRENKYQWVLLQRGQKLCTSPSTIGEEKQYNPFLRSHSAELHLALGLQQFQDEDWTQFRSRVLEELRKRKDIYN
;
A
#
# COMPACT_ATOMS: atom_id res chain seq x y z
N GLY A 1 -13.54 -5.75 39.08
CA GLY A 1 -14.79 -5.63 38.31
C GLY A 1 -14.46 -5.67 36.83
N LYS A 2 -15.15 -6.50 36.05
CA LYS A 2 -14.89 -6.75 34.62
C LYS A 2 -14.90 -5.44 33.81
N ILE A 3 -13.76 -5.05 33.23
CA ILE A 3 -13.68 -4.01 32.21
C ILE A 3 -14.12 -4.65 30.88
N MET A 4 -15.27 -4.22 30.37
CA MET A 4 -15.85 -4.68 29.11
C MET A 4 -14.90 -4.42 27.94
N ALA A 5 -14.54 -5.49 27.22
CA ALA A 5 -13.89 -5.42 25.92
C ALA A 5 -14.85 -4.77 24.90
N ARG A 6 -14.48 -3.61 24.35
CA ARG A 6 -15.27 -2.95 23.29
C ARG A 6 -15.02 -3.64 21.94
N THR A 7 -16.12 -4.04 21.32
CA THR A 7 -16.22 -4.86 20.11
C THR A 7 -16.23 -4.02 18.82
N GLU A 8 -15.08 -3.47 18.41
CA GLU A 8 -14.95 -2.77 17.11
C GLU A 8 -14.69 -3.73 15.93
N ARG A 9 -14.26 -4.97 16.21
CA ARG A 9 -13.85 -5.98 15.22
C ARG A 9 -14.94 -6.46 14.23
N PRO A 10 -16.22 -6.64 14.62
CA PRO A 10 -17.23 -7.18 13.69
C PRO A 10 -17.61 -6.19 12.58
N LEU A 11 -17.83 -4.92 12.93
CA LEU A 11 -18.25 -3.88 11.97
C LEU A 11 -17.17 -3.59 10.94
N PHE A 12 -15.90 -3.59 11.35
CA PHE A 12 -14.77 -3.41 10.45
C PHE A 12 -14.59 -4.59 9.49
N ARG A 13 -14.69 -5.84 9.98
CA ARG A 13 -14.67 -7.05 9.14
C ARG A 13 -15.77 -7.02 8.08
N ILE A 14 -16.96 -6.58 8.47
CA ILE A 14 -18.09 -6.38 7.55
C ILE A 14 -17.75 -5.29 6.54
N ALA A 15 -17.27 -4.11 6.96
CA ALA A 15 -16.91 -3.01 6.07
C ALA A 15 -15.80 -3.37 5.08
N TYR A 16 -14.77 -4.10 5.51
CA TYR A 16 -13.68 -4.58 4.65
C TYR A 16 -14.16 -5.66 3.67
N ALA A 17 -15.03 -6.58 4.11
CA ALA A 17 -15.67 -7.53 3.21
C ALA A 17 -16.55 -6.81 2.17
N LEU A 18 -17.26 -5.75 2.57
CA LEU A 18 -18.02 -4.90 1.65
C LEU A 18 -17.09 -4.20 0.64
N TYR A 19 -15.95 -3.69 1.10
CA TYR A 19 -14.96 -3.05 0.23
C TYR A 19 -14.34 -4.04 -0.78
N THR A 20 -13.88 -5.20 -0.33
CA THR A 20 -13.16 -6.14 -1.21
C THR A 20 -14.07 -7.00 -2.07
N LYS A 21 -15.28 -7.34 -1.61
CA LYS A 21 -16.12 -8.37 -2.27
C LYS A 21 -17.39 -7.84 -2.93
N THR A 22 -17.72 -6.55 -2.79
CA THR A 22 -19.00 -6.04 -3.31
C THR A 22 -18.85 -4.87 -4.27
N ARG A 23 -19.94 -4.57 -4.99
CA ARG A 23 -20.03 -3.40 -5.87
C ARG A 23 -19.82 -2.08 -5.12
N LEU A 24 -20.07 -2.02 -3.81
CA LEU A 24 -19.88 -0.81 -3.01
C LEU A 24 -18.41 -0.41 -2.93
N GLY A 25 -17.51 -1.37 -2.68
CA GLY A 25 -16.07 -1.09 -2.67
C GLY A 25 -15.55 -0.66 -4.04
N TYR A 26 -16.02 -1.32 -5.09
CA TYR A 26 -15.71 -0.90 -6.46
C TYR A 26 -16.21 0.53 -6.76
N MET A 27 -17.41 0.90 -6.29
CA MET A 27 -17.92 2.28 -6.40
C MET A 27 -17.07 3.28 -5.60
N TYR A 28 -16.59 2.91 -4.41
CA TYR A 28 -15.70 3.73 -3.60
C TYR A 28 -14.36 3.95 -4.30
N TYR A 29 -13.74 2.89 -4.82
CA TYR A 29 -12.53 2.97 -5.65
C TYR A 29 -12.72 3.91 -6.85
N LYS A 30 -13.82 3.77 -7.61
CA LYS A 30 -14.10 4.68 -8.74
C LYS A 30 -14.18 6.14 -8.32
N ARG A 31 -14.76 6.39 -7.14
CA ARG A 31 -14.84 7.76 -6.59
C ARG A 31 -13.46 8.28 -6.21
N GLN A 32 -12.60 7.45 -5.60
CA GLN A 32 -11.22 7.82 -5.29
C GLN A 32 -10.44 8.12 -6.57
N MET A 33 -10.50 7.24 -7.56
CA MET A 33 -9.88 7.44 -8.87
C MET A 33 -10.35 8.74 -9.54
N LYS A 34 -11.67 9.00 -9.55
CA LYS A 34 -12.21 10.26 -10.09
C LYS A 34 -11.64 11.49 -9.36
N LYS A 35 -11.66 11.46 -8.02
CA LYS A 35 -11.13 12.56 -7.19
C LYS A 35 -9.63 12.76 -7.43
N ALA A 36 -8.87 11.67 -7.55
CA ALA A 36 -7.44 11.72 -7.80
C ALA A 36 -7.13 12.35 -9.15
N ARG A 37 -7.84 12.01 -10.22
CA ARG A 37 -7.67 12.65 -11.54
C ARG A 37 -8.02 14.13 -11.53
N GLU A 38 -9.03 14.53 -10.75
CA GLU A 38 -9.39 15.95 -10.59
C GLU A 38 -8.29 16.73 -9.84
N LEU A 39 -7.65 16.09 -8.85
CA LEU A 39 -6.62 16.72 -8.02
C LEU A 39 -5.22 16.69 -8.67
N TYR A 40 -4.92 15.61 -9.40
CA TYR A 40 -3.64 15.30 -10.03
C TYR A 40 -3.84 14.91 -11.50
N PRO A 41 -4.24 15.85 -12.37
CA PRO A 41 -4.54 15.55 -13.77
C PRO A 41 -3.32 15.05 -14.57
N ALA A 42 -2.11 15.40 -14.13
CA ALA A 42 -0.84 14.93 -14.71
C ALA A 42 -0.16 13.85 -13.85
N GLY A 43 -0.87 13.27 -12.88
CA GLY A 43 -0.29 12.39 -11.87
C GLY A 43 0.23 13.16 -10.64
N HIS A 44 0.39 12.44 -9.52
CA HIS A 44 0.82 13.01 -8.24
C HIS A 44 2.31 13.30 -8.16
N SER A 45 3.09 12.61 -8.99
CA SER A 45 4.52 12.78 -9.18
C SER A 45 4.91 12.54 -10.64
N THR A 46 6.06 13.09 -11.01
CA THR A 46 6.74 12.82 -12.27
C THR A 46 7.74 11.68 -12.04
N ALA A 47 7.63 10.61 -12.82
CA ALA A 47 8.59 9.53 -12.83
C ALA A 47 9.37 9.51 -14.14
N GLN A 48 10.65 9.19 -14.07
CA GLN A 48 11.48 8.99 -15.24
C GLN A 48 11.50 7.50 -15.61
N PRO A 49 11.37 7.14 -16.90
CA PRO A 49 11.61 5.78 -17.35
C PRO A 49 13.04 5.33 -17.02
N CYS A 50 13.18 4.07 -16.62
CA CYS A 50 14.47 3.41 -16.45
C CYS A 50 14.71 2.45 -17.61
N ASP A 51 15.83 2.60 -18.32
CA ASP A 51 16.25 1.66 -19.37
C ASP A 51 17.35 0.73 -18.83
N LEU A 52 17.12 -0.57 -18.97
CA LEU A 52 17.96 -1.68 -18.54
C LEU A 52 18.28 -2.55 -19.75
N ASN A 53 19.16 -2.08 -20.62
CA ASN A 53 19.62 -2.78 -21.83
C ASN A 53 18.47 -3.25 -22.74
N GLY A 54 17.54 -2.34 -23.02
CA GLY A 54 16.37 -2.59 -23.86
C GLY A 54 15.18 -3.22 -23.13
N ILE A 55 15.25 -3.31 -21.80
CA ILE A 55 14.07 -3.40 -20.95
C ILE A 55 13.79 -2.00 -20.40
N LYS A 56 12.65 -1.39 -20.77
CA LYS A 56 12.24 -0.08 -20.27
C LYS A 56 11.15 -0.23 -19.21
N ILE A 57 11.38 0.31 -18.01
CA ILE A 57 10.42 0.33 -16.90
C ILE A 57 9.91 1.75 -16.71
N ILE A 58 8.60 1.94 -16.81
CA ILE A 58 7.94 3.23 -16.68
C ILE A 58 7.03 3.19 -15.45
N PRO A 59 7.35 3.91 -14.37
CA PRO A 59 6.41 4.16 -13.29
C PRO A 59 5.31 5.11 -13.77
N ILE A 60 4.06 4.74 -13.53
CA ILE A 60 2.87 5.49 -13.92
C ILE A 60 2.18 5.93 -12.64
N SER A 61 2.21 7.23 -12.34
CA SER A 61 1.53 7.79 -11.18
C SER A 61 0.02 7.65 -11.36
N VAL A 62 -0.62 6.91 -10.44
CA VAL A 62 -2.05 6.60 -10.46
C VAL A 62 -2.65 6.88 -9.10
N LEU A 63 -3.94 7.19 -9.10
CA LEU A 63 -4.65 7.59 -7.88
C LEU A 63 -3.95 8.76 -7.17
N SER A 64 -4.00 8.76 -5.84
CA SER A 64 -3.35 9.76 -5.02
C SER A 64 -1.83 9.57 -5.00
N ASP A 65 -1.33 8.35 -4.84
CA ASP A 65 0.08 8.07 -4.45
C ASP A 65 0.61 6.77 -5.05
N ASN A 66 -0.26 5.93 -5.62
CA ASN A 66 0.13 4.64 -6.16
C ASN A 66 0.96 4.79 -7.44
N TYR A 67 1.79 3.79 -7.73
CA TYR A 67 2.34 3.58 -9.06
C TYR A 67 1.83 2.28 -9.64
N SER A 68 1.48 2.31 -10.91
CA SER A 68 1.52 1.14 -11.78
C SER A 68 2.87 1.11 -12.50
N TYR A 69 3.33 -0.05 -12.95
CA TYR A 69 4.60 -0.14 -13.68
C TYR A 69 4.40 -0.78 -15.04
N LEU A 70 4.71 -0.06 -16.12
CA LEU A 70 4.76 -0.63 -17.46
C LEU A 70 6.19 -1.07 -17.76
N VAL A 71 6.38 -2.38 -17.96
CA VAL A 71 7.66 -3.00 -18.28
C VAL A 71 7.64 -3.42 -19.74
N ILE A 72 8.58 -2.90 -20.52
CA ILE A 72 8.58 -3.01 -21.99
C ILE A 72 9.86 -3.73 -22.42
N ASP A 73 9.72 -4.74 -23.27
CA ASP A 73 10.82 -5.22 -24.11
C ASP A 73 10.83 -4.38 -25.38
N THR A 74 11.77 -3.45 -25.49
CA THR A 74 11.80 -2.47 -26.58
C THR A 74 12.11 -3.10 -27.94
N ALA A 75 12.79 -4.24 -27.96
CA ALA A 75 13.11 -4.96 -29.19
C ALA A 75 11.90 -5.71 -29.75
N ALA A 76 11.08 -6.30 -28.88
CA ALA A 76 9.89 -7.06 -29.27
C ALA A 76 8.63 -6.18 -29.38
N GLY A 77 8.64 -4.96 -28.82
CA GLY A 77 7.47 -4.08 -28.79
C GLY A 77 6.32 -4.62 -27.93
N VAL A 78 6.65 -5.48 -26.95
CA VAL A 78 5.67 -6.07 -26.02
C VAL A 78 5.85 -5.51 -24.62
N ALA A 79 4.77 -5.50 -23.85
CA ALA A 79 4.78 -4.98 -22.50
C ALA A 79 3.97 -5.84 -21.52
N VAL A 80 4.40 -5.75 -20.27
CA VAL A 80 3.71 -6.27 -19.09
C VAL A 80 3.43 -5.10 -18.17
N VAL A 81 2.23 -5.01 -17.60
CA VAL A 81 1.90 -4.00 -16.60
C VAL A 81 1.72 -4.62 -15.22
N VAL A 82 2.34 -4.03 -14.20
CA VAL A 82 2.16 -4.40 -12.80
C VAL A 82 1.16 -3.45 -12.14
N ASP A 83 0.18 -4.02 -11.44
CA ASP A 83 -0.83 -3.32 -10.64
C ASP A 83 -1.49 -2.11 -11.34
N PRO A 84 -2.21 -2.32 -12.47
CA PRO A 84 -2.84 -1.24 -13.22
C PRO A 84 -4.08 -0.70 -12.49
N ALA A 85 -3.87 0.13 -11.47
CA ALA A 85 -4.92 0.70 -10.63
C ALA A 85 -5.89 1.58 -11.43
N ASP A 86 -5.37 2.43 -12.31
CA ASP A 86 -6.13 3.31 -13.17
C ASP A 86 -6.01 2.85 -14.64
N PRO A 87 -7.05 2.19 -15.19
CA PRO A 87 -6.96 1.63 -16.54
C PRO A 87 -6.84 2.71 -17.62
N GLN A 88 -7.33 3.94 -17.39
CA GLN A 88 -7.30 4.98 -18.43
C GLN A 88 -5.92 5.62 -18.52
N THR A 89 -5.31 5.93 -17.37
CA THR A 89 -3.94 6.45 -17.31
C THR A 89 -2.96 5.43 -17.87
N VAL A 90 -3.07 4.17 -17.44
CA VAL A 90 -2.21 3.08 -17.95
C VAL A 90 -2.41 2.86 -19.45
N GLN A 91 -3.66 2.86 -19.94
CA GLN A 91 -3.94 2.72 -21.37
C GLN A 91 -3.37 3.86 -22.21
N ALA A 92 -3.32 5.09 -21.68
CA ALA A 92 -2.73 6.23 -22.36
C ALA A 92 -1.22 6.00 -22.57
N VAL A 93 -0.50 5.59 -21.53
CA VAL A 93 0.94 5.29 -21.61
C VAL A 93 1.23 4.12 -22.56
N ILE A 94 0.42 3.05 -22.51
CA ILE A 94 0.55 1.92 -23.47
C ILE A 94 0.43 2.40 -24.93
N LYS A 95 -0.49 3.33 -25.21
CA LYS A 95 -0.67 3.89 -26.56
C LYS A 95 0.46 4.81 -26.97
N GLU A 96 0.95 5.64 -26.04
CA GLU A 96 2.07 6.54 -26.26
C GLU A 96 3.35 5.78 -26.62
N GLU A 97 3.61 4.67 -25.91
CA GLU A 97 4.75 3.79 -26.16
C GLU A 97 4.57 2.89 -27.39
N GLY A 98 3.34 2.77 -27.91
CA GLY A 98 3.05 1.98 -29.12
C GLY A 98 3.27 0.46 -28.94
N VAL A 99 3.13 -0.05 -27.72
CA VAL A 99 3.44 -1.44 -27.35
C VAL A 99 2.21 -2.35 -27.26
N VAL A 100 2.40 -3.65 -27.45
CA VAL A 100 1.37 -4.67 -27.27
C VAL A 100 1.36 -5.15 -25.82
N LEU A 101 0.23 -5.00 -25.13
CA LEU A 101 0.08 -5.48 -23.76
C LEU A 101 -0.17 -7.00 -23.73
N GLU A 102 0.83 -7.77 -23.31
CA GLU A 102 0.78 -9.23 -23.21
C GLU A 102 0.22 -9.73 -21.87
N ALA A 103 0.53 -9.01 -20.78
CA ALA A 103 0.15 -9.45 -19.45
C ALA A 103 -0.07 -8.32 -18.45
N ILE A 104 -0.91 -8.64 -17.46
CA ILE A 104 -1.10 -7.88 -16.22
C ILE A 104 -0.61 -8.76 -15.07
N LEU A 105 0.35 -8.27 -14.29
CA LEU A 105 0.79 -8.90 -13.05
C LEU A 105 0.16 -8.16 -11.88
N CYS A 106 -0.67 -8.84 -11.10
CA CYS A 106 -1.36 -8.23 -9.97
C CYS A 106 -0.78 -8.78 -8.67
N THR A 107 -0.24 -7.90 -7.82
CA THR A 107 0.41 -8.29 -6.56
C THR A 107 -0.62 -8.78 -5.55
N HIS A 108 -1.76 -8.11 -5.45
CA HIS A 108 -2.85 -8.47 -4.54
C HIS A 108 -4.20 -7.84 -4.92
N LYS A 109 -5.25 -8.21 -4.18
CA LYS A 109 -6.65 -7.93 -4.52
C LYS A 109 -7.15 -6.51 -4.30
N HIS A 110 -6.41 -5.64 -3.63
CA HIS A 110 -6.94 -4.31 -3.30
C HIS A 110 -7.19 -3.51 -4.58
N TRP A 111 -8.21 -2.64 -4.56
CA TRP A 111 -8.75 -2.04 -5.78
C TRP A 111 -7.81 -1.01 -6.41
N ASP A 112 -6.95 -0.42 -5.60
CA ASP A 112 -5.87 0.49 -5.97
C ASP A 112 -4.65 -0.24 -6.56
N HIS A 113 -4.71 -1.56 -6.74
CA HIS A 113 -3.75 -2.36 -7.51
C HIS A 113 -4.46 -3.08 -8.67
N SER A 114 -5.60 -3.70 -8.36
CA SER A 114 -6.32 -4.59 -9.28
C SER A 114 -7.48 -3.93 -10.05
N GLY A 115 -7.74 -2.65 -9.78
CA GLY A 115 -8.93 -1.92 -10.24
C GLY A 115 -9.09 -1.84 -11.75
N GLY A 116 -7.98 -1.71 -12.48
CA GLY A 116 -7.98 -1.65 -13.94
C GLY A 116 -7.90 -3.00 -14.64
N ASN A 117 -7.67 -4.12 -13.94
CA ASN A 117 -7.43 -5.43 -14.55
C ASN A 117 -8.50 -5.82 -15.58
N LYS A 118 -9.78 -5.75 -15.18
CA LYS A 118 -10.91 -6.14 -16.04
C LYS A 118 -11.13 -5.18 -17.21
N GLU A 119 -10.79 -3.91 -17.05
CA GLU A 119 -10.97 -2.90 -18.10
C GLU A 119 -9.86 -3.02 -19.15
N LEU A 120 -8.60 -3.10 -18.72
CA LEU A 120 -7.48 -3.32 -19.62
C LEU A 120 -7.59 -4.66 -20.36
N LYS A 121 -8.02 -5.74 -19.69
CA LYS A 121 -8.26 -7.03 -20.38
C LYS A 121 -9.36 -6.94 -21.44
N LYS A 122 -10.36 -6.07 -21.27
CA LYS A 122 -11.39 -5.87 -22.32
C LYS A 122 -10.83 -5.11 -23.51
N LEU A 123 -9.92 -4.16 -23.27
CA LEU A 123 -9.26 -3.39 -24.32
C LEU A 123 -8.19 -4.22 -25.06
N HIS A 124 -7.49 -5.10 -24.34
CA HIS A 124 -6.46 -6.02 -24.84
C HIS A 124 -6.92 -7.45 -24.61
N THR A 125 -7.73 -7.98 -25.52
CA THR A 125 -8.43 -9.27 -25.31
C THR A 125 -7.49 -10.47 -25.16
N SER A 126 -6.32 -10.43 -25.80
CA SER A 126 -5.24 -11.42 -25.67
C SER A 126 -4.47 -11.33 -24.35
N CYS A 127 -4.57 -10.21 -23.62
CA CYS A 127 -3.82 -9.98 -22.40
C CYS A 127 -4.20 -10.99 -21.29
N ARG A 128 -3.17 -11.55 -20.66
CA ARG A 128 -3.27 -12.53 -19.57
C ARG A 128 -3.13 -11.81 -18.22
N VAL A 129 -4.09 -12.04 -17.32
CA VAL A 129 -4.04 -11.53 -15.95
C VAL A 129 -3.51 -12.62 -15.03
N TYR A 130 -2.38 -12.33 -14.38
CA TYR A 130 -1.69 -13.16 -13.42
C TYR A 130 -1.83 -12.62 -12.01
N GLY A 131 -1.75 -13.51 -11.03
CA GLY A 131 -1.96 -13.22 -9.62
C GLY A 131 -2.18 -14.51 -8.84
N SER A 132 -2.29 -14.40 -7.52
CA SER A 132 -2.57 -15.57 -6.69
C SER A 132 -4.03 -16.01 -6.83
N ALA A 133 -4.25 -17.32 -6.95
CA ALA A 133 -5.58 -17.92 -6.84
C ALA A 133 -6.22 -17.68 -5.45
N THR A 134 -5.41 -17.45 -4.42
CA THR A 134 -5.88 -17.30 -3.03
C THR A 134 -6.40 -15.90 -2.70
N ASP A 135 -6.15 -14.88 -3.54
CA ASP A 135 -6.55 -13.50 -3.24
C ASP A 135 -7.81 -13.02 -3.98
N ASN A 136 -8.48 -13.85 -4.81
CA ASN A 136 -9.64 -13.43 -5.61
C ASN A 136 -9.36 -12.22 -6.53
N ILE A 137 -8.21 -12.22 -7.22
CA ILE A 137 -7.80 -11.15 -8.14
C ILE A 137 -8.88 -10.89 -9.21
N PRO A 138 -9.39 -9.65 -9.33
CA PRO A 138 -10.34 -9.29 -10.38
C PRO A 138 -9.81 -9.57 -11.79
N GLY A 139 -10.52 -10.42 -12.53
CA GLY A 139 -10.17 -10.72 -13.92
C GLY A 139 -9.02 -11.72 -14.08
N LEU A 140 -8.62 -12.41 -13.01
CA LEU A 140 -7.60 -13.46 -13.04
C LEU A 140 -7.90 -14.50 -14.12
N THR A 141 -6.86 -14.86 -14.87
CA THR A 141 -6.94 -15.88 -15.92
C THR A 141 -5.88 -16.96 -15.78
N HIS A 142 -4.71 -16.59 -15.27
CA HIS A 142 -3.55 -17.48 -15.16
C HIS A 142 -3.04 -17.40 -13.72
N PRO A 143 -3.59 -18.20 -12.79
CA PRO A 143 -3.11 -18.21 -11.41
C PRO A 143 -1.65 -18.67 -11.37
N LEU A 144 -0.86 -18.08 -10.46
CA LEU A 144 0.52 -18.48 -10.20
C LEU A 144 0.69 -18.97 -8.76
N SER A 145 1.69 -19.82 -8.59
CA SER A 145 2.21 -20.33 -7.32
C SER A 145 3.61 -19.78 -7.04
N HIS A 146 4.13 -20.02 -5.83
CA HIS A 146 5.49 -19.65 -5.45
C HIS A 146 6.52 -20.29 -6.42
N ARG A 147 7.39 -19.45 -6.97
CA ARG A 147 8.47 -19.77 -7.94
C ARG A 147 8.00 -20.16 -9.34
N ASP A 148 6.73 -19.93 -9.68
CA ASP A 148 6.32 -20.03 -11.08
C ASP A 148 7.03 -18.96 -11.90
N SER A 149 7.50 -19.34 -13.08
CA SER A 149 8.18 -18.45 -14.03
C SER A 149 7.31 -18.19 -15.25
N ILE A 150 7.27 -16.93 -15.70
CA ILE A 150 6.54 -16.49 -16.89
C ILE A 150 7.45 -15.61 -17.74
N ALA A 151 7.26 -15.66 -19.06
CA ALA A 151 8.10 -14.92 -20.00
C ALA A 151 7.30 -14.28 -21.14
N PHE A 152 7.70 -13.07 -21.54
CA PHE A 152 7.14 -12.30 -22.64
C PHE A 152 8.27 -11.57 -23.37
N GLY A 153 8.67 -12.05 -24.55
CA GLY A 153 9.94 -11.59 -25.16
C GLY A 153 11.11 -11.87 -24.22
N ARG A 154 11.93 -10.85 -23.93
CA ARG A 154 13.03 -10.90 -22.95
C ARG A 154 12.59 -10.62 -21.50
N LEU A 155 11.30 -10.42 -21.23
CA LEU A 155 10.80 -10.15 -19.89
C LEU A 155 10.56 -11.47 -19.15
N HIS A 156 11.55 -11.92 -18.37
CA HIS A 156 11.46 -13.14 -17.56
C HIS A 156 11.13 -12.81 -16.10
N PHE A 157 9.94 -13.17 -15.64
CA PHE A 157 9.51 -12.95 -14.26
C PHE A 157 9.42 -14.26 -13.48
N GLU A 158 9.88 -14.24 -12.24
CA GLU A 158 9.56 -15.24 -11.22
C GLU A 158 8.53 -14.66 -10.23
N ALA A 159 7.46 -15.40 -9.96
CA ALA A 159 6.44 -15.02 -8.99
C ALA A 159 6.78 -15.57 -7.60
N LEU A 160 6.90 -14.70 -6.61
CA LEU A 160 7.21 -15.08 -5.24
C LEU A 160 6.00 -14.84 -4.34
N PHE A 161 5.40 -15.94 -3.87
CA PHE A 161 4.32 -15.90 -2.89
C PHE A 161 4.80 -15.30 -1.57
N THR A 162 4.15 -14.23 -1.10
CA THR A 162 4.60 -13.40 0.04
C THR A 162 3.42 -12.97 0.91
N PRO A 163 2.75 -13.92 1.60
CA PRO A 163 1.60 -13.61 2.43
C PRO A 163 2.00 -12.68 3.58
N GLY A 164 1.13 -11.72 3.89
CA GLY A 164 1.41 -10.69 4.88
C GLY A 164 0.32 -9.63 4.83
N HIS A 165 0.48 -8.68 3.90
CA HIS A 165 -0.50 -7.62 3.68
C HIS A 165 -1.88 -8.20 3.31
N THR A 166 -1.93 -9.14 2.36
CA THR A 166 -3.08 -10.01 2.10
C THR A 166 -2.68 -11.49 2.20
N VAL A 167 -3.67 -12.39 2.32
CA VAL A 167 -3.39 -13.84 2.33
C VAL A 167 -2.81 -14.37 1.02
N GLY A 168 -3.02 -13.63 -0.08
CA GLY A 168 -2.63 -14.05 -1.41
C GLY A 168 -1.61 -13.15 -2.09
N HIS A 169 -0.94 -12.30 -1.32
CA HIS A 169 0.01 -11.34 -1.86
C HIS A 169 1.18 -12.05 -2.57
N MET A 170 1.55 -11.53 -3.74
CA MET A 170 2.72 -11.97 -4.51
C MET A 170 3.56 -10.78 -4.92
N ILE A 171 4.86 -11.01 -5.04
CA ILE A 171 5.81 -10.07 -5.64
C ILE A 171 6.39 -10.71 -6.91
N TYR A 172 6.84 -9.88 -7.84
CA TYR A 172 7.35 -10.32 -9.13
C TYR A 172 8.80 -9.88 -9.32
N LEU A 173 9.70 -10.83 -9.54
CA LEU A 173 11.11 -10.58 -9.78
C LEU A 173 11.40 -10.71 -11.28
N LEU A 174 11.74 -9.60 -11.92
CA LEU A 174 12.21 -9.56 -13.30
C LEU A 174 13.72 -9.87 -13.33
N ASP A 175 14.12 -10.97 -13.98
CA ASP A 175 15.52 -11.37 -14.09
C ASP A 175 16.29 -10.50 -15.10
N GLY A 176 17.06 -9.55 -14.57
CA GLY A 176 17.89 -8.65 -15.36
C GLY A 176 19.16 -9.30 -15.93
N ARG A 177 19.57 -10.48 -15.43
CA ARG A 177 20.79 -11.16 -15.89
C ARG A 177 20.68 -11.58 -17.36
N THR A 178 19.45 -11.83 -17.82
CA THR A 178 19.15 -12.15 -19.21
C THR A 178 19.55 -11.03 -20.19
N VAL A 179 19.64 -9.79 -19.70
CA VAL A 179 20.04 -8.60 -20.48
C VAL A 179 21.30 -7.92 -19.90
N GLY A 180 22.02 -8.58 -18.99
CA GLY A 180 23.22 -8.01 -18.36
C GLY A 180 22.95 -6.75 -17.53
N SER A 181 21.79 -6.68 -16.87
CA SER A 181 21.39 -5.58 -15.97
C SER A 181 20.98 -6.13 -14.59
N PRO A 182 20.88 -5.28 -13.55
CA PRO A 182 20.34 -5.70 -12.26
C PRO A 182 18.89 -6.19 -12.40
N SER A 183 18.49 -7.11 -11.51
CA SER A 183 17.10 -7.58 -11.46
C SER A 183 16.19 -6.48 -10.91
N SER A 184 14.89 -6.56 -11.21
CA SER A 184 13.88 -5.60 -10.74
C SER A 184 12.76 -6.31 -9.98
N LEU A 185 12.55 -5.93 -8.73
CA LEU A 185 11.50 -6.47 -7.86
C LEU A 185 10.31 -5.52 -7.80
N PHE A 186 9.13 -6.00 -8.19
CA PHE A 186 7.86 -5.32 -7.99
C PHE A 186 7.21 -5.84 -6.72
N SER A 187 7.31 -5.07 -5.64
CA SER A 187 7.02 -5.53 -4.27
C SER A 187 5.57 -5.35 -3.83
N GLY A 188 4.73 -4.66 -4.61
CA GLY A 188 3.37 -4.33 -4.21
C GLY A 188 3.35 -3.62 -2.87
N ASP A 189 2.53 -4.13 -1.95
CA ASP A 189 2.40 -3.61 -0.58
C ASP A 189 3.24 -4.39 0.44
N LEU A 190 4.19 -5.21 0.01
CA LEU A 190 5.06 -5.95 0.95
C LEU A 190 6.16 -5.05 1.53
N VAL A 191 7.02 -4.50 0.67
CA VAL A 191 8.15 -3.64 1.05
C VAL A 191 8.01 -2.31 0.31
N PHE A 192 8.16 -1.22 1.05
CA PHE A 192 8.24 0.14 0.56
C PHE A 192 9.62 0.72 0.87
N LEU A 193 9.97 1.89 0.34
CA LEU A 193 11.16 2.59 0.80
C LEU A 193 11.05 2.87 2.29
N SER A 194 12.01 2.35 3.06
CA SER A 194 12.09 2.44 4.52
C SER A 194 10.86 1.92 5.28
N GLY A 195 9.99 1.12 4.63
CA GLY A 195 8.75 0.63 5.22
C GLY A 195 8.35 -0.76 4.76
N CYS A 196 7.26 -1.26 5.32
CA CYS A 196 6.57 -2.47 4.88
C CYS A 196 5.05 -2.30 4.98
N GLY A 197 4.31 -3.20 4.32
CA GLY A 197 2.86 -3.32 4.45
C GLY A 197 2.41 -3.51 5.89
N GLY A 198 1.16 -3.18 6.17
CA GLY A 198 0.57 -3.52 7.47
C GLY A 198 0.39 -5.04 7.62
N LEU A 199 0.32 -5.49 8.88
CA LEU A 199 0.06 -6.88 9.24
C LEU A 199 -1.01 -6.96 10.34
N HIS A 200 -1.60 -8.12 10.54
CA HIS A 200 -2.62 -8.34 11.56
C HIS A 200 -1.99 -8.39 12.96
N ASN A 201 -2.22 -7.38 13.78
CA ASN A 201 -1.82 -7.41 15.20
C ASN A 201 -2.91 -8.11 16.04
N ASN A 202 -2.53 -9.18 16.76
CA ASN A 202 -3.48 -9.97 17.56
C ASN A 202 -3.92 -9.28 18.87
N GLU A 203 -3.19 -8.24 19.32
CA GLU A 203 -3.45 -7.56 20.59
C GLU A 203 -4.37 -6.33 20.48
N LYS A 204 -5.02 -5.99 21.61
CA LYS A 204 -6.04 -4.95 21.72
C LYS A 204 -5.41 -3.56 21.54
N CYS A 205 -5.90 -2.78 20.58
CA CYS A 205 -5.78 -1.31 20.66
C CYS A 205 -6.50 -0.85 21.93
N SER A 206 -5.77 -0.62 23.01
CA SER A 206 -6.24 0.16 24.14
C SER A 206 -6.13 1.63 23.75
N TRP A 207 -7.20 2.17 23.18
CA TRP A 207 -7.36 3.63 23.14
C TRP A 207 -7.44 4.10 24.60
N GLY A 208 -6.37 4.75 25.07
CA GLY A 208 -6.34 5.47 26.33
C GLY A 208 -7.50 6.46 26.38
N GLY A 209 -8.21 6.49 27.50
CA GLY A 209 -9.49 7.16 27.62
C GLY A 209 -9.40 8.69 27.49
N ASP A 210 -10.39 9.25 26.82
CA ASP A 210 -11.18 10.34 27.39
C ASP A 210 -12.63 10.25 26.89
N ILE A 211 -13.55 10.40 27.85
CA ILE A 211 -14.98 10.23 27.68
C ILE A 211 -15.54 11.43 26.90
N ALA A 212 -15.95 11.19 25.64
CA ALA A 212 -16.97 12.00 24.99
C ALA A 212 -18.07 11.05 24.48
N LEU A 213 -19.17 10.97 25.24
CA LEU A 213 -20.43 10.38 24.79
C LEU A 213 -20.84 11.05 23.47
N LYS A 214 -20.66 10.37 22.34
CA LYS A 214 -21.36 10.69 21.09
C LYS A 214 -22.47 9.66 20.90
N CYS A 215 -23.71 10.14 21.02
CA CYS A 215 -24.94 9.41 20.77
C CYS A 215 -24.87 8.63 19.45
N CYS A 216 -25.24 7.34 19.49
CA CYS A 216 -25.47 6.55 18.29
C CYS A 216 -26.74 7.04 17.58
N CYS A 217 -26.61 7.89 16.57
CA CYS A 217 -27.67 8.13 15.60
C CYS A 217 -27.58 7.08 14.49
N PHE A 218 -28.66 6.31 14.30
CA PHE A 218 -28.85 5.48 13.11
C PHE A 218 -29.36 6.38 11.98
N THR A 219 -28.60 6.49 10.89
CA THR A 219 -29.02 7.18 9.67
C THR A 219 -29.26 6.16 8.57
N LEU A 220 -30.52 5.94 8.19
CA LEU A 220 -30.85 5.24 6.95
C LEU A 220 -30.65 6.22 5.78
N ILE A 221 -29.73 5.90 4.86
CA ILE A 221 -29.54 6.68 3.64
C ILE A 221 -30.51 6.11 2.59
N CYS A 222 -31.69 6.73 2.46
CA CYS A 222 -32.44 6.71 1.20
C CYS A 222 -32.06 7.97 0.43
N ALA A 223 -31.81 7.82 -0.87
CA ALA A 223 -31.36 8.90 -1.73
C ALA A 223 -32.23 10.15 -1.57
N SER A 224 -31.56 11.25 -1.18
CA SER A 224 -32.01 12.64 -1.22
C SER A 224 -32.82 13.24 -0.06
N ILE A 225 -33.20 12.52 1.01
CA ILE A 225 -33.78 13.15 2.23
C ILE A 225 -33.31 12.42 3.49
N THR A 226 -32.70 13.14 4.44
CA THR A 226 -32.29 12.62 5.75
C THR A 226 -33.43 12.78 6.75
N PHE A 227 -33.93 11.67 7.31
CA PHE A 227 -34.85 11.69 8.46
C PHE A 227 -34.08 11.37 9.73
N THR A 228 -34.11 12.27 10.72
CA THR A 228 -33.54 12.03 12.05
C THR A 228 -34.65 11.68 13.02
N PHE A 229 -34.62 10.48 13.60
CA PHE A 229 -35.59 10.03 14.59
C PHE A 229 -35.04 10.22 16.00
N PHE A 230 -35.77 10.95 16.84
CA PHE A 230 -35.48 11.06 18.27
C PHE A 230 -36.49 10.23 19.07
N PHE A 231 -35.98 9.40 19.98
CA PHE A 231 -36.78 8.66 20.95
C PHE A 231 -36.48 9.19 22.35
N LEU A 232 -37.48 9.83 22.95
CA LEU A 232 -37.49 10.19 24.37
C LEU A 232 -38.65 9.45 25.02
N ASN A 233 -38.36 8.65 26.05
CA ASN A 233 -39.35 7.87 26.81
C ASN A 233 -40.29 6.99 25.95
N GLY A 234 -39.74 6.34 24.91
CA GLY A 234 -40.47 5.33 24.14
C GLY A 234 -41.54 5.87 23.17
N LYS A 235 -41.61 7.18 22.90
CA LYS A 235 -42.50 7.74 21.88
C LYS A 235 -41.72 8.54 20.83
N CYS A 236 -41.96 8.22 19.56
CA CYS A 236 -41.35 8.89 18.41
C CYS A 236 -42.05 10.24 18.15
N ARG A 237 -41.30 11.33 18.03
CA ARG A 237 -41.80 12.64 17.54
C ARG A 237 -40.93 13.15 16.40
N TYR A 238 -41.57 13.70 15.36
CA TYR A 238 -40.93 14.18 14.14
C TYR A 238 -40.56 15.67 14.24
N TRP A 239 -39.38 16.05 13.75
CA TRP A 239 -38.99 17.44 13.47
C TRP A 239 -38.12 17.49 12.21
N VAL A 240 -38.42 18.41 11.29
CA VAL A 240 -37.59 18.75 10.14
C VAL A 240 -36.70 19.92 10.56
N VAL A 241 -35.38 19.73 10.56
CA VAL A 241 -34.42 20.83 10.79
C VAL A 241 -33.43 20.88 9.64
N ASP A 242 -33.52 21.99 8.91
CA ASP A 242 -32.62 22.39 7.84
C ASP A 242 -31.27 22.85 8.45
N ARG A 243 -30.17 22.41 7.84
CA ARG A 243 -28.76 22.64 8.23
C ARG A 243 -28.29 22.00 9.55
N ILE A 244 -27.78 20.77 9.47
CA ILE A 244 -26.85 20.21 10.45
C ILE A 244 -25.49 19.98 9.81
N CYS A 245 -24.48 20.53 10.48
CA CYS A 245 -23.04 20.34 10.36
C CYS A 245 -22.65 18.96 9.82
N GLN A 246 -21.81 18.93 8.77
CA GLN A 246 -21.23 17.73 8.17
C GLN A 246 -20.27 16.99 9.14
N SER A 247 -20.80 16.45 10.23
CA SER A 247 -20.11 15.40 10.97
C SER A 247 -20.30 14.09 10.19
N LYS A 248 -19.43 13.87 9.22
CA LYS A 248 -19.34 12.61 8.46
C LYS A 248 -19.00 11.48 9.44
N LEU A 249 -20.01 10.74 9.88
CA LEU A 249 -19.84 9.38 10.38
C LEU A 249 -19.57 8.48 9.17
N LEU A 250 -18.41 8.65 8.53
CA LEU A 250 -17.89 7.68 7.58
C LEU A 250 -17.25 6.59 8.44
N LEU A 251 -17.90 5.43 8.50
CA LEU A 251 -17.20 4.17 8.77
C LEU A 251 -16.20 4.00 7.61
N PHE A 252 -15.02 4.59 7.76
CA PHE A 252 -13.92 4.38 6.83
C PHE A 252 -13.48 2.93 7.03
N PRO A 253 -13.58 2.07 6.00
CA PRO A 253 -12.97 0.76 6.09
C PRO A 253 -11.46 0.99 6.07
N GLY A 254 -10.83 0.97 7.25
CA GLY A 254 -9.41 0.64 7.29
C GLY A 254 -9.19 -0.75 6.68
N ARG A 255 -7.94 -1.07 6.35
CA ARG A 255 -7.62 -2.37 5.74
C ARG A 255 -7.57 -3.47 6.80
N MET A 256 -8.13 -4.64 6.50
CA MET A 256 -7.72 -5.85 7.21
C MET A 256 -6.41 -6.30 6.62
N PHE A 257 -5.36 -6.21 7.42
CA PHE A 257 -4.18 -7.01 7.20
C PHE A 257 -4.50 -8.45 7.61
N GLU A 258 -4.05 -9.39 6.80
CA GLU A 258 -4.50 -10.79 6.90
C GLU A 258 -3.39 -11.73 7.38
N GLY A 259 -2.12 -11.34 7.27
CA GLY A 259 -0.96 -12.09 7.75
C GLY A 259 -0.52 -11.73 9.16
N SER A 260 0.14 -12.67 9.83
CA SER A 260 0.82 -12.47 11.12
C SER A 260 2.21 -11.86 10.95
N ALA A 261 2.83 -11.43 12.05
CA ALA A 261 4.22 -11.01 12.04
C ALA A 261 5.16 -12.12 11.54
N ALA A 262 4.90 -13.38 11.87
CA ALA A 262 5.71 -14.51 11.40
C ALA A 262 5.62 -14.71 9.88
N THR A 263 4.41 -14.58 9.31
CA THR A 263 4.23 -14.69 7.85
C THR A 263 4.85 -13.51 7.11
N MET A 264 4.71 -12.29 7.65
CA MET A 264 5.35 -11.11 7.10
C MET A 264 6.88 -11.25 7.17
N LEU A 265 7.43 -11.72 8.29
CA LEU A 265 8.87 -11.96 8.44
C LEU A 265 9.40 -12.93 7.38
N SER A 266 8.73 -14.06 7.15
CA SER A 266 9.12 -15.01 6.10
C SER A 266 9.12 -14.37 4.71
N SER A 267 8.16 -13.48 4.44
CA SER A 267 8.07 -12.74 3.18
C SER A 267 9.18 -11.68 3.05
N LEU A 268 9.51 -10.98 4.14
CA LEU A 268 10.62 -10.01 4.18
C LEU A 268 11.98 -10.71 4.07
N ASP A 269 12.14 -11.92 4.63
CA ASP A 269 13.35 -12.72 4.48
C ASP A 269 13.54 -13.19 3.03
N THR A 270 12.44 -13.48 2.32
CA THR A 270 12.49 -13.76 0.87
C THR A 270 13.06 -12.57 0.11
N VAL A 271 12.58 -11.35 0.37
CA VAL A 271 13.12 -10.12 -0.22
C VAL A 271 14.56 -9.88 0.20
N SER A 272 14.89 -10.08 1.47
CA SER A 272 16.24 -9.88 2.01
C SER A 272 17.26 -10.88 1.44
N SER A 273 16.82 -12.00 0.88
CA SER A 273 17.71 -12.98 0.24
C SER A 273 18.13 -12.61 -1.19
N LEU A 274 17.49 -11.60 -1.79
CA LEU A 274 17.82 -11.12 -3.13
C LEU A 274 19.16 -10.38 -3.17
N SER A 275 19.70 -10.21 -4.37
CA SER A 275 20.97 -9.50 -4.56
C SER A 275 20.85 -8.03 -4.18
N GLU A 276 21.93 -7.48 -3.60
CA GLU A 276 21.97 -6.09 -3.10
C GLU A 276 21.67 -5.05 -4.20
N ASP A 277 22.03 -5.35 -5.45
CA ASP A 277 21.82 -4.50 -6.62
C ASP A 277 20.40 -4.62 -7.23
N THR A 278 19.56 -5.54 -6.72
CA THR A 278 18.17 -5.66 -7.19
C THR A 278 17.43 -4.35 -6.95
N LEU A 279 16.84 -3.79 -8.01
CA LEU A 279 16.04 -2.57 -7.97
C LEU A 279 14.68 -2.87 -7.32
N LEU A 280 14.25 -2.04 -6.40
CA LEU A 280 12.95 -2.14 -5.72
C LEU A 280 11.96 -1.14 -6.32
N TRP A 281 10.83 -1.66 -6.80
CA TRP A 281 9.72 -0.91 -7.40
C TRP A 281 8.44 -1.09 -6.54
N PRO A 282 8.27 -0.28 -5.49
CA PRO A 282 7.16 -0.42 -4.55
C PRO A 282 5.92 0.36 -5.01
N VAL A 283 4.73 -0.21 -4.81
CA VAL A 283 3.49 0.56 -4.98
C VAL A 283 3.22 1.32 -3.67
N TRP A 284 2.70 2.54 -3.71
CA TRP A 284 2.46 3.33 -2.48
C TRP A 284 0.99 3.56 -2.25
N TRP A 285 0.56 3.64 -0.99
CA TRP A 285 -0.83 3.83 -0.61
C TRP A 285 -1.09 5.23 -0.04
N PRO A 286 -2.35 5.72 -0.04
CA PRO A 286 -2.73 6.93 0.67
C PRO A 286 -2.94 6.74 2.18
N ASP A 287 -2.02 7.24 3.01
CA ASP A 287 -2.34 7.44 4.43
C ASP A 287 -3.42 8.52 4.58
N PHE A 288 -4.62 8.06 4.95
CA PHE A 288 -5.84 8.87 4.95
C PHE A 288 -5.96 9.82 6.17
N CYS A 289 -4.95 9.91 7.03
CA CYS A 289 -5.04 10.66 8.29
C CYS A 289 -4.52 12.11 8.25
N LYS A 290 -3.82 12.57 7.22
CA LYS A 290 -3.11 13.86 7.31
C LYS A 290 -3.87 15.14 6.97
N ASN A 291 -5.19 15.08 6.70
CA ASN A 291 -5.93 16.25 6.20
C ASN A 291 -7.20 16.65 6.97
N THR A 292 -7.21 16.47 8.30
CA THR A 292 -8.33 17.00 9.13
C THR A 292 -7.88 17.67 10.42
N HIS A 293 -7.00 18.66 10.35
CA HIS A 293 -6.96 19.73 11.37
C HIS A 293 -6.73 21.10 10.73
N GLY A 294 -7.81 21.68 10.21
CA GLY A 294 -7.89 23.12 10.04
C GLY A 294 -8.14 23.78 11.39
N GLY A 295 -7.12 24.43 11.93
CA GLY A 295 -7.18 25.26 13.13
C GLY A 295 -6.20 26.42 12.99
N LEU A 296 -6.72 27.61 12.79
CA LEU A 296 -6.00 28.87 12.61
C LEU A 296 -4.96 29.12 13.72
N SER A 297 -3.70 29.28 13.36
CA SER A 297 -2.84 30.31 13.94
C SER A 297 -1.80 30.74 12.90
N GLN A 298 -1.69 32.06 12.74
CA GLN A 298 -0.82 32.72 11.77
C GLN A 298 0.65 32.52 12.13
N GLY A 299 1.50 32.34 11.12
CA GLY A 299 2.94 32.56 11.24
C GLY A 299 3.83 31.33 11.09
N CYS A 300 3.65 30.54 10.04
CA CYS A 300 4.74 29.73 9.47
C CYS A 300 4.45 29.53 7.97
N MET A 301 5.23 30.21 7.13
CA MET A 301 5.25 30.00 5.68
C MET A 301 6.03 28.70 5.43
N GLY A 302 5.38 27.58 5.68
CA GLY A 302 5.87 26.23 5.44
C GLY A 302 4.80 25.47 4.67
N MET A 303 5.05 25.31 3.37
CA MET A 303 4.17 24.66 2.41
C MET A 303 4.01 23.17 2.78
N PHE A 304 3.02 22.83 3.59
CA PHE A 304 2.60 21.45 3.86
C PHE A 304 1.96 20.87 2.58
N LEU A 305 2.79 20.30 1.70
CA LEU A 305 2.34 19.42 0.62
C LEU A 305 2.09 18.02 1.20
N SER A 306 1.05 17.90 2.02
CA SER A 306 0.57 16.60 2.53
C SER A 306 -0.16 15.87 1.40
N GLY A 307 0.63 15.15 0.61
CA GLY A 307 0.17 14.30 -0.47
C GLY A 307 1.35 13.62 -1.15
N HIS A 308 1.49 12.32 -0.86
CA HIS A 308 1.90 11.28 -1.80
C HIS A 308 3.33 10.75 -1.69
N GLU A 309 3.43 9.42 -1.80
CA GLU A 309 4.59 8.55 -1.58
C GLU A 309 5.03 8.43 -0.09
N TYR A 310 5.17 7.20 0.44
CA TYR A 310 5.44 6.98 1.88
C TYR A 310 6.88 7.20 2.32
N ALA A 311 7.78 7.47 1.39
CA ALA A 311 9.21 7.53 1.66
C ALA A 311 9.56 8.49 2.82
N GLU A 312 8.96 9.69 2.84
CA GLU A 312 9.20 10.69 3.89
C GLU A 312 8.73 10.18 5.26
N ASP A 313 7.47 9.74 5.35
CA ASP A 313 6.88 9.25 6.60
C ASP A 313 7.55 7.98 7.14
N ASN A 314 7.96 7.10 6.24
CA ASN A 314 8.68 5.89 6.58
C ASN A 314 10.08 6.20 7.13
N LEU A 315 10.79 7.15 6.54
CA LEU A 315 12.11 7.58 7.01
C LEU A 315 12.01 8.38 8.32
N LEU A 316 10.97 9.18 8.51
CA LEU A 316 10.69 9.84 9.78
C LEU A 316 10.42 8.83 10.90
N PHE A 317 9.61 7.80 10.63
CA PHE A 317 9.42 6.70 11.57
C PHE A 317 10.74 5.94 11.84
N ALA A 318 11.53 5.66 10.80
CA ALA A 318 12.84 5.02 10.97
C ALA A 318 13.78 5.89 11.82
N ALA A 319 13.61 7.22 11.83
CA ALA A 319 14.34 8.13 12.70
C ALA A 319 14.00 7.99 14.17
N GLU A 320 12.73 7.77 14.48
CA GLU A 320 12.26 7.54 15.86
C GLU A 320 12.86 6.24 16.42
N VAL A 321 12.98 5.22 15.56
CA VAL A 321 13.48 3.90 15.97
C VAL A 321 15.02 3.83 15.98
N GLU A 322 15.69 4.31 14.94
CA GLU A 322 17.15 4.29 14.82
C GLU A 322 17.71 5.71 14.57
N PRO A 323 17.71 6.59 15.59
CA PRO A 323 18.04 8.02 15.42
C PRO A 323 19.50 8.26 15.02
N ARG A 324 20.39 7.29 15.23
CA ARG A 324 21.83 7.39 14.92
C ARG A 324 22.21 6.79 13.56
N ASN A 325 21.25 6.30 12.78
CA ASN A 325 21.53 5.74 11.45
C ASN A 325 21.76 6.86 10.43
N SER A 326 23.03 7.14 10.12
CA SER A 326 23.43 8.21 9.20
C SER A 326 23.05 7.92 7.74
N VAL A 327 23.01 6.64 7.34
CA VAL A 327 22.58 6.25 5.99
C VAL A 327 21.11 6.61 5.77
N ARG A 328 20.27 6.37 6.78
CA ARG A 328 18.87 6.77 6.78
C ARG A 328 18.71 8.29 6.61
N GLU A 329 19.52 9.09 7.31
CA GLU A 329 19.48 10.55 7.19
C GLU A 329 19.86 11.03 5.79
N ASN A 330 20.92 10.46 5.20
CA ASN A 330 21.30 10.77 3.82
C ASN A 330 20.16 10.44 2.83
N LYS A 331 19.49 9.29 3.01
CA LYS A 331 18.33 8.93 2.18
C LYS A 331 17.15 9.88 2.38
N TYR A 332 16.91 10.33 3.62
CA TYR A 332 15.86 11.31 3.94
C TYR A 332 16.08 12.65 3.24
N GLN A 333 17.31 13.18 3.27
CA GLN A 333 17.65 14.40 2.54
C GLN A 333 17.44 14.25 1.03
N TRP A 334 17.82 13.10 0.46
CA TRP A 334 17.54 12.81 -0.95
C TRP A 334 16.04 12.76 -1.25
N VAL A 335 15.23 12.11 -0.40
CA VAL A 335 13.77 12.04 -0.53
C VAL A 335 13.14 13.43 -0.49
N LEU A 336 13.57 14.31 0.43
CA LEU A 336 13.07 15.68 0.49
C LEU A 336 13.37 16.47 -0.80
N LEU A 337 14.56 16.29 -1.38
CA LEU A 337 14.92 16.93 -2.65
C LEU A 337 14.06 16.44 -3.82
N GLN A 338 13.82 15.12 -3.92
CA GLN A 338 12.95 14.55 -4.96
C GLN A 338 11.51 15.07 -4.81
N ARG A 339 10.95 14.99 -3.60
CA ARG A 339 9.58 15.44 -3.30
C ARG A 339 9.39 16.94 -3.51
N GLY A 340 10.38 17.75 -3.15
CA GLY A 340 10.38 19.19 -3.42
C GLY A 340 10.28 19.53 -4.91
N GLN A 341 10.72 18.60 -5.78
CA GLN A 341 10.63 18.69 -7.24
C GLN A 341 9.48 17.87 -7.82
N LYS A 342 8.62 17.27 -6.98
CA LYS A 342 7.55 16.34 -7.36
C LYS A 342 8.05 15.14 -8.17
N LEU A 343 9.26 14.68 -7.90
CA LEU A 343 9.84 13.50 -8.52
C LEU A 343 9.52 12.25 -7.71
N CYS A 344 9.38 11.12 -8.40
CA CYS A 344 9.25 9.80 -7.80
C CYS A 344 10.52 9.42 -7.01
N THR A 345 10.35 8.79 -5.84
CA THR A 345 11.48 8.28 -5.03
C THR A 345 11.82 6.81 -5.30
N SER A 346 11.21 6.22 -6.33
CA SER A 346 11.51 4.88 -6.83
C SER A 346 12.35 4.93 -8.12
N PRO A 347 13.20 3.92 -8.38
CA PRO A 347 13.48 2.77 -7.52
C PRO A 347 14.52 3.09 -6.43
N SER A 348 14.51 2.29 -5.36
CA SER A 348 15.69 2.09 -4.49
C SER A 348 16.33 0.73 -4.82
N THR A 349 17.33 0.29 -4.05
CA THR A 349 17.91 -1.05 -4.15
C THR A 349 17.69 -1.87 -2.88
N ILE A 350 17.66 -3.20 -2.98
CA ILE A 350 17.57 -4.08 -1.81
C ILE A 350 18.72 -3.82 -0.82
N GLY A 351 19.92 -3.52 -1.32
CA GLY A 351 21.06 -3.21 -0.47
C GLY A 351 20.93 -1.87 0.25
N GLU A 352 20.38 -0.83 -0.39
CA GLU A 352 20.01 0.41 0.30
C GLU A 352 18.98 0.14 1.41
N GLU A 353 17.90 -0.59 1.11
CA GLU A 353 16.84 -0.84 2.09
C GLU A 353 17.35 -1.60 3.32
N LYS A 354 18.27 -2.56 3.16
CA LYS A 354 18.90 -3.25 4.31
C LYS A 354 19.67 -2.32 5.25
N GLN A 355 20.09 -1.14 4.77
CA GLN A 355 20.83 -0.18 5.58
C GLN A 355 19.95 0.72 6.43
N TYR A 356 18.75 1.08 5.97
CA TYR A 356 17.89 2.06 6.68
C TYR A 356 16.45 1.62 6.95
N ASN A 357 15.95 0.57 6.30
CA ASN A 357 14.58 0.10 6.49
C ASN A 357 14.50 -0.75 7.75
N PRO A 358 13.83 -0.27 8.83
CA PRO A 358 13.81 -0.99 10.11
C PRO A 358 13.15 -2.37 9.98
N PHE A 359 12.24 -2.56 9.00
CA PHE A 359 11.55 -3.83 8.78
C PHE A 359 12.45 -4.90 8.12
N LEU A 360 13.45 -4.51 7.33
CA LEU A 360 14.48 -5.43 6.81
C LEU A 360 15.66 -5.63 7.77
N ARG A 361 15.69 -4.85 8.86
CA ARG A 361 16.73 -4.89 9.90
C ARG A 361 16.28 -5.62 11.17
N SER A 362 15.24 -6.43 11.11
CA SER A 362 14.72 -7.19 12.27
C SER A 362 15.75 -8.12 12.93
N HIS A 363 16.88 -8.41 12.28
CA HIS A 363 18.01 -9.17 12.81
C HIS A 363 19.09 -8.29 13.51
N SER A 364 18.99 -6.97 13.42
CA SER A 364 19.99 -6.02 13.92
C SER A 364 19.95 -5.90 15.44
N ALA A 365 21.09 -6.13 16.10
CA ALA A 365 21.23 -5.93 17.54
C ALA A 365 21.01 -4.46 17.95
N GLU A 366 21.40 -3.50 17.10
CA GLU A 366 21.16 -2.07 17.33
C GLU A 366 19.66 -1.76 17.42
N LEU A 367 18.88 -2.37 16.52
CA LEU A 367 17.43 -2.23 16.48
C LEU A 367 16.77 -2.87 17.71
N HIS A 368 17.25 -4.04 18.14
CA HIS A 368 16.75 -4.71 19.34
C HIS A 368 16.96 -3.84 20.58
N LEU A 369 18.16 -3.26 20.73
CA LEU A 369 18.49 -2.35 21.81
C LEU A 369 17.60 -1.09 21.77
N ALA A 370 17.41 -0.49 20.60
CA ALA A 370 16.57 0.69 20.44
C ALA A 370 15.09 0.44 20.76
N LEU A 371 14.59 -0.77 20.46
CA LEU A 371 13.24 -1.18 20.82
C LEU A 371 13.10 -1.63 22.29
N GLY A 372 14.22 -1.84 22.99
CA GLY A 372 14.22 -2.39 24.36
C GLY A 372 13.83 -3.87 24.40
N LEU A 373 14.10 -4.61 23.32
CA LEU A 373 13.75 -6.03 23.20
C LEU A 373 14.99 -6.90 23.38
N GLN A 374 14.83 -7.97 24.16
CA GLN A 374 15.83 -9.02 24.32
C GLN A 374 15.17 -10.36 24.02
N GLN A 375 15.96 -11.29 23.47
CA GLN A 375 15.53 -12.66 23.23
C GLN A 375 15.34 -13.37 24.58
N PHE A 376 14.22 -14.07 24.76
CA PHE A 376 14.01 -14.88 25.95
C PHE A 376 14.80 -16.19 25.89
N GLN A 377 15.09 -16.80 27.05
CA GLN A 377 15.97 -17.98 27.16
C GLN A 377 15.50 -19.18 26.31
N ASP A 378 14.18 -19.37 26.17
CA ASP A 378 13.57 -20.48 25.41
C ASP A 378 12.95 -20.03 24.07
N GLU A 379 13.21 -18.79 23.63
CA GLU A 379 12.64 -18.24 22.39
C GLU A 379 13.58 -18.50 21.21
N ASP A 380 13.08 -19.16 20.16
CA ASP A 380 13.83 -19.34 18.91
C ASP A 380 14.09 -17.99 18.21
N TRP A 381 15.19 -17.90 17.46
CA TRP A 381 15.60 -16.68 16.77
C TRP A 381 14.54 -16.13 15.80
N THR A 382 13.84 -17.01 15.07
CA THR A 382 12.77 -16.60 14.15
C THR A 382 11.57 -16.04 14.91
N GLN A 383 11.23 -16.65 16.06
CA GLN A 383 10.16 -16.15 16.92
C GLN A 383 10.51 -14.79 17.52
N PHE A 384 11.75 -14.61 17.96
CA PHE A 384 12.24 -13.32 18.45
C PHE A 384 12.17 -12.23 17.38
N ARG A 385 12.67 -12.50 16.16
CA ARG A 385 12.57 -11.55 15.03
C ARG A 385 11.12 -11.24 14.65
N SER A 386 10.22 -12.22 14.76
CA SER A 386 8.79 -12.00 14.53
C SER A 386 8.20 -11.04 15.56
N ARG A 387 8.59 -11.17 16.84
CA ARG A 387 8.18 -10.25 17.91
C ARG A 387 8.76 -8.85 17.74
N VAL A 388 10.00 -8.74 17.27
CA VAL A 388 10.62 -7.47 16.87
C VAL A 388 9.80 -6.79 15.76
N LEU A 389 9.39 -7.56 14.74
CA LEU A 389 8.58 -7.05 13.64
C LEU A 389 7.18 -6.61 14.09
N GLU A 390 6.54 -7.38 14.98
CA GLU A 390 5.24 -7.03 15.57
C GLU A 390 5.30 -5.71 16.33
N GLU A 391 6.34 -5.53 17.16
CA GLU A 391 6.55 -4.29 17.92
C GLU A 391 6.83 -3.09 16.99
N LEU A 392 7.68 -3.26 15.97
CA LEU A 392 7.92 -2.21 14.96
C LEU A 392 6.63 -1.79 14.27
N ARG A 393 5.82 -2.76 13.84
CA ARG A 393 4.56 -2.48 13.18
C ARG A 393 3.61 -1.74 14.10
N LYS A 394 3.46 -2.22 15.33
CA LYS A 394 2.63 -1.58 16.36
C LYS A 394 3.03 -0.13 16.59
N ARG A 395 4.33 0.16 16.72
CA ARG A 395 4.81 1.54 16.86
C ARG A 395 4.48 2.38 15.63
N LYS A 396 4.68 1.86 14.42
CA LYS A 396 4.37 2.61 13.20
C LYS A 396 2.87 2.86 13.00
N ASP A 397 2.01 1.92 13.42
CA ASP A 397 0.55 2.08 13.35
C ASP A 397 0.04 3.16 14.32
N ILE A 398 0.75 3.40 15.43
CA ILE A 398 0.45 4.47 16.40
C ILE A 398 1.06 5.80 15.96
N TYR A 399 2.21 5.76 15.28
CA TYR A 399 2.92 6.94 14.79
C TYR A 399 2.12 7.72 13.74
N ASN A 400 1.36 7.00 12.90
CA ASN A 400 0.64 7.52 11.74
C ASN A 400 -0.68 8.25 12.05
#